data_AF-A0A2V9GW24-F1
#
_entry.id   AF-A0A2V9GW24-F1
#
_cell.length_a   1.000
_cell.length_b   1.000
_cell.length_c   1.000
_cell.angle_alpha   90.00
_cell.angle_beta   90.00
_cell.angle_gamma   90.00
#
_symmetry.space_group_name_H-M   'P 1'
#
loop_
_entity.id
_entity.type
_entity.pdbx_description
1 polymer ?
#
loop_
_entity_poly.entity_id
_entity_poly.type
_entity_poly.pdbx_seq_one_letter_code
_entity_poly.pdbx_strand_id
1 'polypeptide(L)'
;MLQRLTERKEWKFFGVLPKADPALAAAWWAALLLRGILPAAFAIAMGVLVGAVQRGDALAGPLALAGTIFVLLQVLSPIHQAVSANLGDRTAAWLYDRLT
;
A
#
# COMPACT_ATOMS: atom_id res chain seq x y z
N MET A 1 4.84 3.70 -29.89
CA MET A 1 3.76 4.09 -28.95
C MET A 1 4.20 4.06 -27.49
N LEU A 2 4.98 3.06 -27.05
CA LEU A 2 5.57 3.00 -25.69
C LEU A 2 6.42 4.24 -25.32
N GLN A 3 7.19 4.81 -26.26
CA GLN A 3 7.99 6.03 -26.03
C GLN A 3 7.15 7.26 -25.60
N ARG A 4 5.94 7.44 -26.14
CA ARG A 4 5.07 8.58 -25.79
C ARG A 4 4.47 8.48 -24.39
N LEU A 5 4.45 7.27 -23.80
CA LEU A 5 4.04 7.06 -22.42
C LEU A 5 5.20 7.38 -21.47
N THR A 6 6.44 7.03 -21.82
CA THR A 6 7.64 7.30 -21.02
C THR A 6 8.06 8.78 -21.03
N GLU A 7 7.68 9.56 -22.03
CA GLU A 7 7.92 11.01 -22.09
C GLU A 7 6.98 11.85 -21.23
N ARG A 8 5.88 11.25 -20.72
CA ARG A 8 4.98 11.96 -19.79
C ARG A 8 5.72 12.26 -18.49
N LYS A 9 5.62 13.50 -18.03
CA LYS A 9 6.27 13.98 -16.79
C LYS A 9 5.95 13.08 -15.59
N GLU A 10 4.76 12.49 -15.57
CA GLU A 10 4.29 11.51 -14.58
C GLU A 10 5.22 10.28 -14.50
N TRP A 11 5.55 9.66 -15.65
CA TRP A 11 6.40 8.47 -15.70
C TRP A 11 7.87 8.78 -15.41
N LYS A 12 8.36 9.96 -15.82
CA LYS A 12 9.69 10.45 -15.38
C LYS A 12 9.73 10.67 -13.87
N PHE A 13 8.67 11.21 -13.27
CA PHE A 13 8.57 11.38 -11.81
C PHE A 13 8.59 10.03 -11.09
N PHE A 14 7.81 9.05 -11.54
CA PHE A 14 7.85 7.68 -11.02
C PHE A 14 9.21 6.99 -11.18
N GLY A 15 9.96 7.32 -12.23
CA GLY A 15 11.32 6.81 -12.47
C GLY A 15 12.44 7.48 -11.65
N VAL A 16 12.19 8.64 -11.04
CA VAL A 16 13.16 9.36 -10.19
C VAL A 16 12.99 9.01 -8.71
N LEU A 17 11.78 8.63 -8.27
CA LEU A 17 11.50 8.18 -6.90
C LEU A 17 12.45 7.06 -6.40
N PRO A 18 12.69 5.95 -7.14
CA PRO A 18 13.63 4.92 -6.71
C PRO A 18 15.11 5.33 -6.79
N LYS A 19 15.44 6.44 -7.47
CA LYS A 19 16.81 6.98 -7.50
C LYS A 19 17.14 7.82 -6.26
N ALA A 20 16.14 8.42 -5.62
CA ALA A 20 16.30 9.18 -4.39
C ALA A 20 16.30 8.27 -3.15
N ASP A 21 15.37 7.31 -3.08
CA ASP A 21 15.35 6.31 -2.02
C ASP A 21 14.68 4.99 -2.48
N PRO A 22 15.46 3.94 -2.77
CA PRO A 22 14.92 2.67 -3.25
C PRO A 22 14.10 1.93 -2.19
N ALA A 23 14.38 2.13 -0.89
CA ALA A 23 13.66 1.46 0.19
C ALA A 23 12.26 2.07 0.38
N LEU A 24 12.15 3.39 0.34
CA LEU A 24 10.85 4.08 0.42
C LEU A 24 9.98 3.83 -0.82
N ALA A 25 10.58 3.74 -2.00
CA ALA A 25 9.86 3.38 -3.21
C ALA A 25 9.31 1.94 -3.15
N ALA A 26 10.10 0.98 -2.65
CA ALA A 26 9.65 -0.39 -2.43
C ALA A 26 8.52 -0.47 -1.39
N ALA A 27 8.65 0.25 -0.27
CA ALA A 27 7.62 0.34 0.76
C ALA A 27 6.31 0.94 0.22
N TRP A 28 6.41 1.95 -0.67
CA TRP A 28 5.27 2.57 -1.31
C TRP A 28 4.50 1.59 -2.21
N TRP A 29 5.21 0.86 -3.07
CA TRP A 29 4.62 -0.18 -3.93
C TRP A 29 4.03 -1.34 -3.14
N ALA A 30 4.72 -1.80 -2.09
CA ALA A 30 4.21 -2.84 -1.20
C ALA A 30 2.91 -2.40 -0.52
N ALA A 31 2.85 -1.16 -0.02
CA ALA A 31 1.65 -0.62 0.60
C ALA A 31 0.49 -0.49 -0.41
N LEU A 32 0.76 -0.12 -1.66
CA LEU A 32 -0.25 -0.05 -2.71
C LEU A 32 -0.83 -1.43 -3.03
N LEU A 33 0.02 -2.45 -3.21
CA LEU A 33 -0.41 -3.83 -3.45
C LEU A 33 -1.24 -4.37 -2.28
N LEU A 34 -0.76 -4.15 -1.06
CA LEU A 34 -1.46 -4.59 0.15
C LEU A 34 -2.85 -3.93 0.26
N ARG A 35 -2.96 -2.66 -0.15
CA ARG A 35 -4.22 -1.91 -0.14
C ARG A 35 -5.23 -2.44 -1.16
N GLY A 36 -4.77 -3.00 -2.27
CA GLY A 36 -5.62 -3.64 -3.27
C GLY A 36 -6.10 -5.03 -2.85
N ILE A 37 -5.27 -5.80 -2.14
CA ILE A 37 -5.56 -7.20 -1.80
C ILE A 37 -6.35 -7.34 -0.49
N LEU A 38 -6.07 -6.50 0.51
CA LEU A 38 -6.71 -6.59 1.83
C LEU A 38 -8.25 -6.54 1.80
N PRO A 39 -8.93 -5.71 0.98
CA PRO A 39 -10.39 -5.71 0.90
C PRO A 39 -10.97 -7.06 0.46
N ALA A 40 -10.33 -7.72 -0.51
CA ALA A 40 -10.74 -9.05 -0.95
C ALA A 40 -10.49 -10.11 0.14
N ALA A 41 -9.34 -10.03 0.82
CA ALA A 41 -9.04 -10.90 1.96
C ALA A 41 -10.06 -10.72 3.10
N PHE A 42 -10.48 -9.48 3.37
CA PHE A 42 -11.49 -9.19 4.38
C PHE A 42 -12.85 -9.79 4.01
N ALA A 43 -13.27 -9.69 2.74
CA ALA A 43 -14.52 -10.30 2.27
C ALA A 43 -14.52 -11.82 2.49
N ILE A 44 -13.40 -12.50 2.21
CA ILE A 44 -13.24 -13.94 2.46
C ILE A 44 -13.32 -14.24 3.96
N ALA A 45 -12.62 -13.47 4.80
CA ALA A 45 -12.63 -13.65 6.25
C ALA A 45 -14.04 -13.47 6.84
N MET A 46 -14.80 -12.50 6.33
CA MET A 46 -16.20 -12.32 6.69
C MET A 46 -17.05 -13.53 6.29
N GLY A 47 -16.84 -14.10 5.10
CA GLY A 47 -17.50 -15.34 4.69
C GLY A 47 -17.21 -16.52 5.62
N VAL A 48 -15.94 -16.68 6.05
CA VAL A 48 -15.54 -17.70 7.03
C VAL A 48 -16.23 -17.48 8.38
N LEU A 49 -16.25 -16.23 8.86
CA LEU A 49 -16.90 -15.86 10.11
C LEU A 49 -18.42 -16.14 10.06
N VAL A 50 -19.09 -15.71 9.00
CA VAL A 50 -20.53 -15.98 8.80
C VAL A 50 -20.80 -17.48 8.75
N GLY A 51 -19.96 -18.24 8.04
CA GLY A 51 -20.07 -19.70 7.99
C GLY A 51 -19.91 -20.37 9.37
N ALA A 52 -18.98 -19.89 10.19
CA ALA A 52 -18.80 -20.39 11.56
C ALA A 52 -20.01 -20.08 12.45
N VAL A 53 -20.59 -18.87 12.32
CA VAL A 53 -21.83 -18.50 13.02
C VAL A 53 -22.98 -19.40 12.60
N GLN A 54 -23.15 -19.67 11.31
CA GLN A 54 -24.21 -20.54 10.80
C GLN A 54 -24.11 -21.99 11.28
N ARG A 55 -22.88 -22.48 11.49
CA ARG A 55 -22.63 -23.85 11.98
C ARG A 55 -22.61 -23.98 13.50
N GLY A 56 -22.62 -22.87 14.24
CA GLY A 56 -22.45 -22.87 15.70
C GLY A 56 -21.03 -23.21 16.15
N ASP A 57 -20.03 -23.01 15.28
CA ASP A 57 -18.62 -23.28 15.57
C ASP A 57 -18.01 -22.21 16.50
N ALA A 58 -16.83 -22.50 17.04
CA ALA A 58 -16.06 -21.52 17.80
C ALA A 58 -15.67 -20.30 16.93
N LEU A 59 -16.00 -19.09 17.41
CA LEU A 59 -15.79 -17.84 16.66
C LEU A 59 -14.42 -17.20 16.86
N ALA A 60 -13.64 -17.67 17.84
CA ALA A 60 -12.36 -17.03 18.20
C ALA A 60 -11.39 -16.94 17.00
N GLY A 61 -11.24 -18.03 16.24
CA GLY A 61 -10.38 -18.06 15.05
C GLY A 61 -10.85 -17.11 13.93
N PRO A 62 -12.10 -17.23 13.45
CA PRO A 62 -12.64 -16.33 12.43
C PRO A 62 -12.65 -14.85 12.84
N LEU A 63 -12.93 -14.55 14.12
CA LEU A 63 -12.87 -13.18 14.65
C LEU A 63 -11.43 -12.65 14.70
N ALA A 64 -10.47 -13.45 15.14
CA ALA A 64 -9.07 -13.05 15.15
C ALA A 64 -8.56 -12.75 13.73
N LEU A 65 -8.96 -13.57 12.74
CA LEU A 65 -8.63 -13.34 11.34
C LEU A 65 -9.23 -12.03 10.81
N ALA A 66 -10.55 -11.86 10.95
CA ALA A 66 -11.24 -10.65 10.49
C ALA A 66 -10.71 -9.39 11.18
N GLY A 67 -10.49 -9.45 12.51
CA GLY A 67 -9.93 -8.36 13.30
C GLY A 67 -8.52 -7.98 12.88
N THR A 68 -7.66 -8.96 12.61
CA THR A 68 -6.29 -8.70 12.12
C THR A 68 -6.30 -7.98 10.78
N ILE A 69 -7.10 -8.47 9.82
CA ILE A 69 -7.23 -7.84 8.49
C ILE A 69 -7.81 -6.43 8.63
N PHE A 70 -8.79 -6.24 9.51
CA PHE A 70 -9.37 -4.93 9.79
C PHE A 70 -8.32 -3.96 10.34
N VAL A 71 -7.52 -4.36 11.32
CA VAL A 71 -6.43 -3.52 11.86
C VAL A 71 -5.42 -3.15 10.76
N LEU A 72 -5.04 -4.12 9.91
CA LEU A 72 -4.14 -3.85 8.78
C LEU A 72 -4.74 -2.81 7.81
N LEU A 73 -6.04 -2.91 7.48
CA LEU A 73 -6.74 -1.93 6.66
C LEU A 73 -6.68 -0.52 7.27
N GLN A 74 -6.84 -0.40 8.58
CA GLN A 74 -6.83 0.89 9.28
C GLN A 74 -5.44 1.52 9.33
N VAL A 75 -4.41 0.72 9.54
CA VAL A 75 -3.02 1.19 9.70
C VAL A 75 -2.35 1.46 8.35
N LEU A 76 -2.77 0.78 7.29
CA LEU A 76 -2.14 0.91 5.97
C LEU A 76 -2.31 2.32 5.36
N SER A 77 -3.45 2.98 5.59
CA SER A 77 -3.68 4.33 5.09
C SER A 77 -2.68 5.36 5.66
N PRO A 78 -2.53 5.52 6.99
CA PRO A 78 -1.55 6.44 7.56
C PRO A 78 -0.10 6.04 7.24
N ILE A 79 0.23 4.73 7.17
CA ILE A 79 1.57 4.29 6.73
C ILE A 79 1.85 4.75 5.30
N HIS A 80 0.92 4.54 4.37
CA HIS A 80 1.11 4.91 2.98
C HIS A 80 1.24 6.44 2.81
N GLN A 81 0.49 7.21 3.60
CA GLN A 81 0.63 8.67 3.64
C GLN A 81 2.02 9.09 4.14
N ALA A 82 2.50 8.51 5.25
CA ALA A 82 3.82 8.82 5.79
C ALA A 82 4.94 8.45 4.83
N VAL A 83 4.87 7.29 4.18
CA VAL A 83 5.83 6.86 3.14
C VAL A 83 5.80 7.83 1.96
N SER A 84 4.60 8.25 1.52
CA SER A 84 4.46 9.19 0.40
C SER A 84 5.04 10.57 0.72
N ALA A 85 4.83 11.08 1.94
CA ALA A 85 5.38 12.35 2.40
C ALA A 85 6.93 12.31 2.44
N ASN A 86 7.50 11.31 3.10
CA ASN A 86 8.97 11.17 3.19
C ASN A 86 9.64 11.00 1.83
N LEU A 87 9.02 10.22 0.94
CA LEU A 87 9.53 10.01 -0.41
C LEU A 87 9.45 11.32 -1.22
N GLY A 88 8.39 12.10 -1.04
CA GLY A 88 8.24 13.45 -1.61
C GLY A 88 9.35 14.40 -1.16
N ASP A 89 9.61 14.46 0.16
CA ASP A 89 10.64 15.32 0.74
C ASP A 89 12.04 14.97 0.23
N ARG A 90 12.40 13.68 0.20
CA ARG A 90 13.69 13.22 -0.35
C ARG A 90 13.83 13.52 -1.84
N THR A 91 12.75 13.38 -2.60
CA THR A 91 12.73 13.69 -4.03
C THR A 91 12.90 15.19 -4.28
N ALA A 92 12.28 16.04 -3.45
CA ALA A 92 12.41 17.49 -3.53
C ALA A 92 13.85 17.94 -3.22
N ALA A 93 14.45 17.39 -2.16
CA ALA A 93 15.84 17.66 -1.80
C ALA A 93 16.80 17.29 -2.93
N TRP A 94 16.66 16.08 -3.49
CA TRP A 94 17.49 15.63 -4.62
C TRP A 94 17.36 16.54 -5.85
N LEU A 95 16.15 17.04 -6.14
CA LEU A 95 15.92 17.94 -7.26
C LEU A 95 16.54 19.31 -7.02
N TYR A 96 16.47 19.82 -5.79
CA TYR A 96 17.07 21.10 -5.38
C TYR A 96 18.60 21.08 -5.53
N ASP A 97 19.25 20.00 -5.07
CA ASP A 97 20.70 19.78 -5.23
C ASP A 97 21.14 19.68 -6.70
N ARG A 98 20.21 19.42 -7.61
CA ARG A 98 20.49 19.33 -9.06
C ARG A 98 20.32 20.66 -9.79
N LEU A 99 19.58 21.59 -9.20
CA LEU A 99 19.23 22.89 -9.78
C LEU A 99 20.08 24.04 -9.24
N THR A 100 20.84 23.80 -8.17
CA THR A 100 21.78 24.75 -7.53
C THR A 100 23.20 24.22 -7.69
#